data_AF-A0A961JQW5-F1
#
_entry.id   AF-A0A961JQW5-F1
#
_cell.length_a   1.000
_cell.length_b   1.000
_cell.length_c   1.000
_cell.angle_alpha   90.00
_cell.angle_beta   90.00
_cell.angle_gamma   90.00
#
_symmetry.space_group_name_H-M   'P 1'
#
loop_
_entity.id
_entity.type
_entity.pdbx_description
1 polymer ?
#
loop_
_entity_poly.entity_id
_entity_poly.type
_entity_poly.pdbx_seq_one_letter_code
_entity_poly.pdbx_strand_id
1 'polypeptide(L)'
;EFFLFSNEISPWVPADSLAIMKLMGVQMATQVQTEVLRARVALAVAPERLLDILPDAPGSGVAALPEYAALFDAAPTDFAALAPEPVSDPLSPVPARGFAGASNAWAASATRSAAGGTLLANDPHLGLTAPTIIYLARLELSSGGIIGGTIPGMPAMMLGRSENFGWGLTSAYLDDQDLFIEELDPDDPSRVRGPNGFEPMRTRPSIIRIKDEAPVTIELQWTANGPVIPGHHYGLAAVTPPGHVAALSWTLFTGADTSLSATLKLMRARSVSEGIAAGESYVAPALNLVMVD
;
A
#
# COMPACT_ATOMS: atom_id res chain seq x y z
N GLU A 1 15.23 16.15 18.42
CA GLU A 1 15.48 16.08 16.96
C GLU A 1 16.25 17.29 16.43
N PHE A 2 15.70 18.52 16.48
CA PHE A 2 16.39 19.73 16.01
C PHE A 2 17.66 20.16 16.78
N PHE A 3 18.01 19.46 17.86
CA PHE A 3 19.33 19.57 18.49
C PHE A 3 20.40 18.72 17.78
N LEU A 4 19.99 17.71 17.02
CA LEU A 4 20.84 16.73 16.32
C LEU A 4 20.84 16.96 14.80
N PHE A 5 19.77 17.53 14.25
CA PHE A 5 19.58 17.77 12.82
C PHE A 5 19.39 19.27 12.52
N SER A 6 19.71 19.67 11.29
CA SER A 6 19.52 21.05 10.82
C SER A 6 18.07 21.49 11.03
N ASN A 7 17.89 22.76 11.38
CA ASN A 7 16.58 23.41 11.46
C ASN A 7 16.16 24.08 10.13
N GLU A 8 16.96 23.92 9.07
CA GLU A 8 16.58 24.33 7.72
C GLU A 8 15.52 23.38 7.17
N ILE A 9 14.26 23.79 7.29
CA ILE A 9 13.10 23.05 6.79
C ILE A 9 12.60 23.76 5.53
N SER A 10 12.53 23.03 4.41
CA SER A 10 11.93 23.54 3.17
C SER A 10 10.48 23.99 3.41
N PRO A 11 10.00 25.07 2.77
CA PRO A 11 8.60 25.45 2.85
C PRO A 11 7.69 24.31 2.41
N TRP A 12 6.65 24.04 3.21
CA TRP A 12 5.67 23.01 2.90
C TRP A 12 4.90 23.34 1.63
N VAL A 13 4.82 22.38 0.71
CA VAL A 13 4.04 22.49 -0.53
C VAL A 13 2.95 21.42 -0.57
N PRO A 14 1.87 21.58 -1.38
CA PRO A 14 0.80 20.59 -1.45
C PRO A 14 1.26 19.17 -1.80
N ALA A 15 2.35 19.04 -2.55
CA ALA A 15 2.94 17.74 -2.88
C ALA A 15 3.41 16.97 -1.64
N ASP A 16 3.82 17.66 -0.57
CA ASP A 16 4.27 17.03 0.67
C ASP A 16 3.09 16.35 1.40
N SER A 17 1.90 16.96 1.35
CA SER A 17 0.67 16.34 1.88
C SER A 17 0.28 15.08 1.10
N LEU A 18 0.45 15.09 -0.22
CA LEU A 18 0.26 13.89 -1.05
C LEU A 18 1.30 12.83 -0.71
N ALA A 19 2.56 13.22 -0.50
CA ALA A 19 3.63 12.31 -0.11
C ALA A 19 3.34 11.62 1.24
N ILE A 20 2.74 12.32 2.22
CA ILE A 20 2.29 11.69 3.47
C ILE A 20 1.25 10.60 3.19
N MET A 21 0.25 10.87 2.35
CA MET A 21 -0.77 9.87 2.00
C MET A 21 -0.14 8.66 1.30
N LYS A 22 0.88 8.88 0.45
CA LYS A 22 1.65 7.78 -0.17
C LYS A 22 2.47 7.01 0.85
N LEU A 23 3.12 7.69 1.79
CA LEU A 23 3.87 7.07 2.88
C LEU A 23 2.96 6.20 3.76
N MET A 24 1.75 6.68 4.07
CA MET A 24 0.74 5.89 4.77
C MET A 24 0.44 4.60 4.00
N GLY A 25 0.29 4.64 2.67
CA GLY A 25 0.12 3.43 1.87
C GLY A 25 1.31 2.48 1.93
N VAL A 26 2.54 3.00 1.87
CA VAL A 26 3.78 2.22 2.08
C VAL A 26 3.81 1.54 3.44
N GLN A 27 3.42 2.25 4.50
CA GLN A 27 3.42 1.76 5.87
C GLN A 27 2.26 0.82 6.20
N MET A 28 1.31 0.65 5.27
CA MET A 28 0.19 -0.29 5.41
C MET A 28 0.32 -1.51 4.50
N ALA A 29 1.33 -1.54 3.62
CA ALA A 29 1.50 -2.59 2.63
C ALA A 29 2.29 -3.79 3.17
N THR A 30 1.73 -4.99 2.97
CA THR A 30 2.44 -6.26 3.21
C THR A 30 2.28 -7.27 2.07
N GLN A 31 1.56 -6.93 1.00
CA GLN A 31 1.12 -7.93 0.02
C GLN A 31 2.26 -8.51 -0.80
N VAL A 32 3.28 -7.73 -1.16
CA VAL A 32 4.51 -8.28 -1.79
C VAL A 32 5.12 -9.42 -0.97
N GLN A 33 5.16 -9.31 0.36
CA GLN A 33 5.69 -10.38 1.22
C GLN A 33 4.75 -11.61 1.24
N THR A 34 3.43 -11.38 1.17
CA THR A 34 2.42 -12.44 1.05
C THR A 34 2.53 -13.17 -0.29
N GLU A 35 2.71 -12.45 -1.40
CA GLU A 35 2.89 -13.03 -2.72
C GLU A 35 4.17 -13.85 -2.83
N VAL A 36 5.29 -13.33 -2.34
CA VAL A 36 6.55 -14.08 -2.30
C VAL A 36 6.39 -15.35 -1.48
N LEU A 37 5.75 -15.29 -0.30
CA LEU A 37 5.48 -16.48 0.49
C LEU A 37 4.62 -17.48 -0.29
N ARG A 38 3.54 -17.02 -0.93
CA ARG A 38 2.64 -17.87 -1.70
C ARG A 38 3.37 -18.54 -2.87
N ALA A 39 4.16 -17.80 -3.64
CA ALA A 39 4.94 -18.32 -4.75
C ALA A 39 5.99 -19.34 -4.27
N ARG A 40 6.68 -19.09 -3.14
CA ARG A 40 7.62 -20.07 -2.56
C ARG A 40 6.94 -21.36 -2.13
N VAL A 41 5.77 -21.27 -1.51
CA VAL A 41 4.99 -22.47 -1.14
C VAL A 41 4.52 -23.20 -2.41
N ALA A 42 4.02 -22.47 -3.42
CA ALA A 42 3.58 -23.05 -4.69
C ALA A 42 4.69 -23.82 -5.42
N LEU A 43 5.95 -23.37 -5.32
CA LEU A 43 7.10 -24.08 -5.87
C LEU A 43 7.55 -25.28 -5.03
N ALA A 44 7.19 -25.33 -3.75
CA ALA A 44 7.65 -26.35 -2.80
C ALA A 44 6.66 -27.51 -2.57
N VAL A 45 5.37 -27.32 -2.85
CA VAL A 45 4.32 -28.32 -2.59
C VAL A 45 3.42 -28.53 -3.81
N ALA A 46 2.66 -29.64 -3.81
CA ALA A 46 1.64 -29.88 -4.83
C ALA A 46 0.47 -28.86 -4.74
N PRO A 47 -0.19 -28.51 -5.85
CA PRO A 47 -1.24 -27.48 -5.88
C PRO A 47 -2.36 -27.68 -4.84
N GLU A 48 -2.78 -28.93 -4.60
CA GLU A 48 -3.82 -29.22 -3.62
C GLU A 48 -3.39 -28.87 -2.19
N ARG A 49 -2.09 -29.00 -1.89
CA ARG A 49 -1.51 -28.65 -0.60
C ARG A 49 -1.29 -27.15 -0.43
N LEU A 50 -1.10 -26.40 -1.51
CA LEU A 50 -1.02 -24.95 -1.46
C LEU A 50 -2.32 -24.36 -0.91
N LEU A 51 -3.46 -24.80 -1.44
CA LEU A 51 -4.79 -24.33 -1.01
C LEU A 51 -5.11 -24.68 0.44
N ASP A 52 -4.62 -25.83 0.94
CA ASP A 52 -4.76 -26.20 2.36
C ASP A 52 -3.97 -25.27 3.30
N ILE A 53 -2.82 -24.75 2.86
CA ILE A 53 -1.91 -23.92 3.68
C ILE A 53 -2.24 -22.43 3.55
N LEU A 54 -2.48 -21.97 2.32
CA LEU A 54 -2.75 -20.59 1.92
C LEU A 54 -4.02 -20.58 1.06
N PRO A 55 -5.21 -20.70 1.67
CA PRO A 55 -6.46 -20.72 0.94
C PRO A 55 -6.70 -19.40 0.20
N ASP A 56 -7.40 -19.49 -0.92
CA ASP A 56 -7.80 -18.31 -1.69
C ASP A 56 -8.81 -17.46 -0.92
N ALA A 57 -8.81 -16.17 -1.21
CA ALA A 57 -9.86 -15.28 -0.72
C ALA A 57 -11.23 -15.77 -1.23
N PRO A 58 -12.28 -15.76 -0.39
CA PRO A 58 -13.61 -16.20 -0.80
C PRO A 58 -14.14 -15.30 -1.92
N GLY A 59 -14.63 -15.89 -3.01
CA GLY A 59 -15.18 -15.16 -4.15
C GLY A 59 -14.98 -15.88 -5.48
N SER A 60 -15.35 -15.22 -6.58
CA SER A 60 -15.00 -15.66 -7.93
C SER A 60 -13.75 -14.92 -8.38
N GLY A 61 -12.68 -15.65 -8.69
CA GLY A 61 -11.49 -15.08 -9.31
C GLY A 61 -11.84 -14.36 -10.61
N VAL A 62 -11.12 -13.28 -10.93
CA VAL A 62 -11.38 -12.46 -12.12
C VAL A 62 -10.78 -13.09 -13.39
N ALA A 63 -9.76 -13.95 -13.23
CA ALA A 63 -9.12 -14.71 -14.28
C ALA A 63 -8.64 -16.07 -13.77
N ALA A 64 -8.60 -17.07 -14.66
CA ALA A 64 -7.90 -18.33 -14.41
C ALA A 64 -6.46 -18.18 -14.91
N LEU A 65 -5.50 -18.15 -13.98
CA LEU A 65 -4.08 -18.10 -14.30
C LEU A 65 -3.47 -19.51 -14.28
N PRO A 66 -2.40 -19.77 -15.05
CA PRO A 66 -1.63 -21.00 -14.90
C PRO A 66 -1.03 -21.09 -13.50
N GLU A 67 -0.70 -22.32 -13.07
CA GLU A 67 0.12 -22.52 -11.88
C GLU A 67 1.46 -21.79 -12.03
N TYR A 68 1.92 -21.13 -10.96
CA TYR A 68 3.16 -20.35 -11.00
C TYR A 68 4.38 -21.19 -11.44
N ALA A 69 4.45 -22.44 -10.96
CA ALA A 69 5.51 -23.38 -11.33
C ALA A 69 5.50 -23.76 -12.83
N ALA A 70 4.38 -23.57 -13.53
CA ALA A 70 4.24 -23.86 -14.95
C ALA A 70 4.57 -22.65 -15.85
N LEU A 71 4.84 -21.46 -15.27
CA LEU A 71 5.16 -20.25 -16.03
C LEU A 71 6.58 -20.23 -16.58
N PHE A 72 7.48 -21.05 -16.01
CA PHE A 72 8.90 -21.01 -16.33
C PHE A 72 9.43 -22.38 -16.73
N ASP A 73 10.31 -22.42 -17.74
CA ASP A 73 11.06 -23.61 -18.14
C ASP A 73 12.30 -23.80 -17.26
N ALA A 74 12.09 -23.84 -15.93
CA ALA A 74 13.13 -23.99 -14.93
C ALA A 74 12.66 -24.95 -13.83
N ALA A 75 13.56 -25.80 -13.31
CA ALA A 75 13.18 -26.71 -12.24
C ALA A 75 12.84 -25.90 -10.98
N PRO A 76 11.71 -26.17 -10.28
CA PRO A 76 11.32 -25.41 -9.09
C PRO A 76 12.43 -25.33 -8.03
N THR A 77 13.29 -26.35 -7.95
CA THR A 77 14.44 -26.40 -7.05
C THR A 77 15.52 -25.35 -7.33
N ASP A 78 15.57 -24.75 -8.52
CA ASP A 78 16.60 -23.79 -8.93
C ASP A 78 16.34 -22.38 -8.34
N PHE A 79 15.10 -22.09 -7.92
CA PHE A 79 14.75 -20.79 -7.34
C PHE A 79 13.85 -20.87 -6.10
N ALA A 80 13.36 -22.02 -5.66
CA ALA A 80 12.49 -22.16 -4.48
C ALA A 80 13.20 -22.22 -3.12
N ALA A 81 14.37 -21.59 -2.96
CA ALA A 81 15.11 -21.71 -1.72
C ALA A 81 14.25 -21.27 -0.51
N LEU A 82 14.07 -22.18 0.45
CA LEU A 82 13.58 -21.86 1.79
C LEU A 82 14.66 -21.11 2.58
N ALA A 83 15.21 -20.04 1.99
CA ALA A 83 16.09 -19.11 2.68
C ALA A 83 15.30 -18.46 3.84
N PRO A 84 15.95 -18.14 4.96
CA PRO A 84 15.34 -17.32 6.00
C PRO A 84 14.77 -16.06 5.36
N GLU A 85 13.59 -15.62 5.82
CA GLU A 85 13.07 -14.30 5.45
C GLU A 85 14.18 -13.26 5.66
N PRO A 86 14.44 -12.38 4.69
CA PRO A 86 15.43 -11.32 4.88
C PRO A 86 15.06 -10.56 6.16
N VAL A 87 16.02 -10.38 7.05
CA VAL A 87 15.81 -9.58 8.26
C VAL A 87 15.45 -8.17 7.79
N SER A 88 14.22 -7.72 8.09
CA SER A 88 13.80 -6.36 7.79
C SER A 88 14.74 -5.40 8.51
N ASP A 89 15.34 -4.48 7.75
CA ASP A 89 16.14 -3.42 8.34
C ASP A 89 15.28 -2.63 9.34
N PRO A 90 15.75 -2.32 10.56
CA PRO A 90 14.99 -1.53 11.53
C PRO A 90 14.53 -0.16 11.01
N LEU A 91 15.16 0.36 9.96
CA LEU A 91 14.82 1.61 9.29
C LEU A 91 13.95 1.42 8.03
N SER A 92 13.57 0.18 7.71
CA SER A 92 12.64 -0.09 6.60
C SER A 92 11.30 0.62 6.86
N PRO A 93 10.79 1.40 5.88
CA PRO A 93 9.49 2.05 6.01
C PRO A 93 8.33 1.08 5.77
N VAL A 94 8.61 -0.17 5.36
CA VAL A 94 7.60 -1.19 5.07
C VAL A 94 7.49 -2.14 6.26
N PRO A 95 6.29 -2.35 6.82
CA PRO A 95 6.11 -3.27 7.95
C PRO A 95 6.39 -4.72 7.54
N ALA A 96 6.85 -5.52 8.49
CA ALA A 96 6.91 -6.97 8.30
C ALA A 96 5.50 -7.55 8.13
N ARG A 97 5.37 -8.65 7.40
CA ARG A 97 4.10 -9.38 7.23
C ARG A 97 3.47 -9.68 8.60
N GLY A 98 2.19 -9.35 8.75
CA GLY A 98 1.45 -9.49 10.02
C GLY A 98 1.58 -8.30 10.98
N PHE A 99 2.41 -7.30 10.65
CA PHE A 99 2.59 -6.07 11.43
C PHE A 99 2.19 -4.80 10.66
N ALA A 100 1.48 -4.94 9.54
CA ALA A 100 0.82 -3.79 8.90
C ALA A 100 -0.25 -3.19 9.80
N GLY A 101 -0.74 -2.00 9.43
CA GLY A 101 -1.80 -1.31 10.17
C GLY A 101 -3.04 -2.20 10.34
N ALA A 102 -3.64 -2.15 11.52
CA ALA A 102 -4.93 -2.76 11.84
C ALA A 102 -5.88 -1.68 12.34
N SER A 103 -7.17 -1.98 12.49
CA SER A 103 -8.10 -1.10 13.20
C SER A 103 -9.37 -1.87 13.56
N ASN A 104 -10.14 -1.33 14.51
CA ASN A 104 -11.54 -1.68 14.68
C ASN A 104 -12.45 -0.52 14.26
N ALA A 105 -13.62 -0.83 13.70
CA ALA A 105 -14.70 0.13 13.53
C ALA A 105 -16.05 -0.57 13.71
N TRP A 106 -17.00 0.14 14.32
CA TRP A 106 -18.35 -0.34 14.56
C TRP A 106 -19.36 0.76 14.34
N ALA A 107 -20.42 0.45 13.62
CA ALA A 107 -21.57 1.32 13.42
C ALA A 107 -22.84 0.61 13.90
N ALA A 108 -23.71 1.35 14.59
CA ALA A 108 -25.03 0.88 14.99
C ALA A 108 -26.11 1.85 14.52
N SER A 109 -27.17 1.29 13.94
CA SER A 109 -28.39 2.02 13.63
C SER A 109 -29.11 2.47 14.90
N ALA A 110 -29.99 3.47 14.78
CA ALA A 110 -30.85 3.92 15.87
C ALA A 110 -31.63 2.77 16.56
N THR A 111 -32.08 1.77 15.79
CA THR A 111 -32.79 0.58 16.30
C THR A 111 -31.94 -0.39 17.10
N ARG A 112 -30.60 -0.23 17.08
CA ARG A 112 -29.63 -1.05 17.80
C ARG A 112 -28.87 -0.25 18.88
N SER A 113 -29.32 0.97 19.16
CA SER A 113 -28.71 1.89 20.12
C SER A 113 -29.69 2.22 21.25
N ALA A 114 -29.23 2.14 22.49
CA ALA A 114 -30.05 2.47 23.66
C ALA A 114 -30.48 3.96 23.68
N ALA A 115 -29.72 4.84 23.02
CA ALA A 115 -30.01 6.26 22.95
C ALA A 115 -30.99 6.63 21.81
N GLY A 116 -31.40 5.68 20.96
CA GLY A 116 -32.28 5.93 19.82
C GLY A 116 -31.66 6.74 18.67
N GLY A 117 -30.35 6.99 18.72
CA GLY A 117 -29.55 7.61 17.64
C GLY A 117 -28.49 6.64 17.12
N THR A 118 -27.89 6.95 15.98
CA THR A 118 -26.79 6.16 15.44
C THR A 118 -25.53 6.28 16.30
N LEU A 119 -24.71 5.24 16.31
CA LEU A 119 -23.43 5.20 17.04
C LEU A 119 -22.32 4.79 16.09
N LEU A 120 -21.18 5.45 16.20
CA LEU A 120 -19.95 5.08 15.53
C LEU A 120 -18.81 5.02 16.54
N ALA A 121 -18.07 3.91 16.53
CA ALA A 121 -16.82 3.76 17.24
C ALA A 121 -15.72 3.39 16.23
N ASN A 122 -14.59 4.07 16.28
CA ASN A 122 -13.43 3.75 15.45
C ASN A 122 -12.16 3.84 16.30
N ASP A 123 -11.35 2.79 16.22
CA ASP A 123 -10.17 2.54 17.04
C ASP A 123 -9.03 2.13 16.09
N PRO A 124 -8.32 3.11 15.49
CA PRO A 124 -7.24 2.85 14.54
C PRO A 124 -5.97 2.36 15.22
N HIS A 125 -5.33 1.31 14.70
CA HIS A 125 -4.08 0.75 15.21
C HIS A 125 -2.94 0.98 14.22
N LEU A 126 -2.22 2.08 14.42
CA LEU A 126 -1.05 2.46 13.65
C LEU A 126 0.22 2.35 14.51
N GLY A 127 1.38 2.45 13.85
CA GLY A 127 2.68 2.39 14.53
C GLY A 127 2.82 3.46 15.63
N LEU A 128 3.30 3.03 16.80
CA LEU A 128 3.64 3.92 17.91
C LEU A 128 4.89 4.74 17.55
N THR A 129 4.70 6.03 17.31
CA THR A 129 5.75 6.95 16.86
C THR A 129 5.71 8.25 17.65
N ALA A 130 6.83 8.97 17.64
CA ALA A 130 6.94 10.32 18.16
C ALA A 130 7.49 11.21 17.03
N PRO A 131 6.69 12.17 16.49
CA PRO A 131 5.33 12.52 16.89
C PRO A 131 4.30 11.43 16.55
N THR A 132 3.15 11.43 17.26
CA THR A 132 2.05 10.50 16.98
C THR A 132 1.47 10.73 15.58
N ILE A 133 1.07 9.66 14.90
CA ILE A 133 0.48 9.70 13.56
C ILE A 133 -0.89 10.40 13.58
N ILE A 134 -1.77 9.98 14.50
CA ILE A 134 -3.10 10.60 14.63
C ILE A 134 -3.02 11.80 15.55
N TYR A 135 -3.37 12.96 15.00
CA TYR A 135 -3.50 14.23 15.69
C TYR A 135 -4.98 14.64 15.77
N LEU A 136 -5.48 14.91 16.98
CA LEU A 136 -6.85 15.36 17.16
C LEU A 136 -6.97 16.85 16.85
N ALA A 137 -7.93 17.20 15.99
CA ALA A 137 -8.17 18.57 15.61
C ALA A 137 -9.66 18.86 15.36
N ARG A 138 -9.98 20.15 15.25
CA ARG A 138 -11.27 20.65 14.77
C ARG A 138 -11.02 21.67 13.67
N LEU A 139 -11.74 21.52 12.56
CA LEU A 139 -11.73 22.45 11.43
C LEU A 139 -13.07 23.16 11.38
N GLU A 140 -13.05 24.49 11.33
CA GLU A 140 -14.24 25.31 11.07
C GLU A 140 -14.24 25.70 9.60
N LEU A 141 -15.07 25.02 8.80
CA LEU A 141 -15.24 25.31 7.38
C LEU A 141 -16.48 26.17 7.18
N SER A 142 -16.58 26.83 6.02
CA SER A 142 -17.81 27.52 5.62
C SER A 142 -19.02 26.58 5.51
N SER A 143 -18.78 25.28 5.34
CA SER A 143 -19.80 24.22 5.30
C SER A 143 -20.21 23.70 6.68
N GLY A 144 -19.54 24.10 7.75
CA GLY A 144 -19.75 23.62 9.12
C GLY A 144 -18.47 23.10 9.79
N GLY A 145 -18.57 22.86 11.10
CA GLY A 145 -17.47 22.35 11.91
C GLY A 145 -17.27 20.84 11.76
N ILE A 146 -16.01 20.41 11.71
CA ILE A 146 -15.60 19.00 11.66
C ILE A 146 -14.61 18.74 12.78
N ILE A 147 -14.82 17.68 13.55
CA ILE A 147 -13.92 17.26 14.64
C ILE A 147 -13.52 15.80 14.49
N GLY A 148 -12.25 15.49 14.74
CA GLY A 148 -11.75 14.11 14.59
C GLY A 148 -10.24 13.99 14.66
N GLY A 149 -9.74 12.92 14.04
CA GLY A 149 -8.32 12.62 13.86
C GLY A 149 -7.86 12.96 12.45
N THR A 150 -6.76 13.69 12.35
CA THR A 150 -6.01 13.98 11.12
C THR A 150 -4.58 13.42 11.23
N ILE A 151 -3.83 13.47 10.14
CA ILE A 151 -2.39 13.20 10.13
C ILE A 151 -1.68 14.54 9.98
N PRO A 152 -0.67 14.89 10.82
CA PRO A 152 0.07 16.13 10.68
C PRO A 152 0.55 16.36 9.25
N GLY A 153 0.25 17.52 8.67
CA GLY A 153 0.59 17.86 7.28
C GLY A 153 -0.46 17.47 6.23
N MET A 154 -1.53 16.75 6.61
CA MET A 154 -2.66 16.48 5.71
C MET A 154 -3.78 17.54 5.86
N PRO A 155 -4.34 18.06 4.76
CA PRO A 155 -5.45 19.01 4.81
C PRO A 155 -6.82 18.30 4.98
N ALA A 156 -6.85 17.14 5.62
CA ALA A 156 -8.03 16.29 5.68
C ALA A 156 -8.21 15.60 7.04
N MET A 157 -9.46 15.43 7.46
CA MET A 157 -9.84 14.61 8.62
C MET A 157 -10.00 13.17 8.17
N MET A 158 -9.11 12.30 8.63
CA MET A 158 -9.12 10.88 8.26
C MET A 158 -10.32 10.17 8.87
N LEU A 159 -10.61 10.46 10.14
CA LEU A 159 -11.74 9.91 10.88
C LEU A 159 -12.36 11.01 11.74
N GLY A 160 -13.68 11.00 11.90
CA GLY A 160 -14.33 12.06 12.66
C GLY A 160 -15.81 12.18 12.37
N ARG A 161 -16.34 13.37 12.66
CA ARG A 161 -17.74 13.69 12.40
C ARG A 161 -17.94 15.19 12.13
N SER A 162 -19.00 15.47 11.40
CA SER A 162 -19.65 16.77 11.33
C SER A 162 -20.84 16.84 12.31
N GLU A 163 -21.78 17.75 12.06
CA GLU A 163 -23.01 17.87 12.83
C GLU A 163 -23.91 16.63 12.71
N ASN A 164 -24.10 16.13 11.48
CA ASN A 164 -25.09 15.10 11.15
C ASN A 164 -24.49 13.86 10.48
N PHE A 165 -23.17 13.73 10.41
CA PHE A 165 -22.51 12.64 9.69
C PHE A 165 -21.20 12.26 10.37
N GLY A 166 -20.96 10.96 10.57
CA GLY A 166 -19.75 10.41 11.16
C GLY A 166 -19.11 9.34 10.28
N TRP A 167 -17.78 9.28 10.26
CA TRP A 167 -17.03 8.28 9.52
C TRP A 167 -15.78 7.81 10.27
N GLY A 168 -15.41 6.55 10.03
CA GLY A 168 -14.22 5.90 10.54
C GLY A 168 -13.59 5.02 9.47
N LEU A 169 -12.31 4.73 9.65
CA LEU A 169 -11.51 3.98 8.70
C LEU A 169 -10.86 2.76 9.37
N THR A 170 -10.77 1.66 8.64
CA THR A 170 -9.95 0.50 9.01
C THR A 170 -9.11 0.03 7.83
N SER A 171 -7.99 -0.64 8.08
CA SER A 171 -7.23 -1.30 7.02
C SER A 171 -8.11 -2.32 6.30
N ALA A 172 -8.10 -2.31 4.96
CA ALA A 172 -8.87 -3.28 4.18
C ALA A 172 -8.21 -4.65 4.08
N TYR A 173 -6.88 -4.71 4.19
CA TYR A 173 -6.08 -5.89 3.83
C TYR A 173 -6.41 -6.44 2.44
N LEU A 174 -6.90 -5.57 1.54
CA LEU A 174 -7.14 -5.90 0.14
C LEU A 174 -5.80 -6.30 -0.51
N ASP A 175 -5.87 -7.21 -1.46
CA ASP A 175 -4.78 -7.42 -2.38
C ASP A 175 -4.77 -6.28 -3.41
N ASP A 176 -3.80 -5.37 -3.28
CA ASP A 176 -3.63 -4.20 -4.14
C ASP A 176 -2.23 -4.10 -4.77
N GLN A 177 -1.42 -5.15 -4.62
CA GLN A 177 -0.05 -5.24 -5.14
C GLN A 177 0.13 -6.56 -5.88
N ASP A 178 0.55 -6.51 -7.14
CA ASP A 178 0.88 -7.70 -7.93
C ASP A 178 2.35 -7.68 -8.34
N LEU A 179 3.03 -8.83 -8.27
CA LEU A 179 4.36 -9.05 -8.82
C LEU A 179 4.31 -9.62 -10.24
N PHE A 180 4.93 -8.90 -11.17
CA PHE A 180 5.15 -9.33 -12.54
C PHE A 180 6.58 -9.84 -12.68
N ILE A 181 6.72 -11.09 -13.13
CA ILE A 181 8.03 -11.70 -13.40
C ILE A 181 8.35 -11.55 -14.89
N GLU A 182 9.19 -10.57 -15.19
CA GLU A 182 9.45 -10.04 -16.53
C GLU A 182 10.66 -10.76 -17.13
N GLU A 183 10.50 -11.39 -18.29
CA GLU A 183 11.61 -12.03 -19.02
C GLU A 183 12.51 -10.97 -19.64
N LEU A 184 13.81 -11.01 -19.34
CA LEU A 184 14.82 -10.13 -19.93
C LEU A 184 15.18 -10.58 -21.34
N ASP A 185 15.52 -9.62 -22.20
CA ASP A 185 16.14 -9.93 -23.50
C ASP A 185 17.54 -10.53 -23.25
N PRO A 186 17.80 -11.79 -23.68
CA PRO A 186 19.09 -12.45 -23.45
C PRO A 186 20.26 -11.73 -24.14
N ASP A 187 19.98 -10.95 -25.19
CA ASP A 187 20.97 -10.15 -25.90
C ASP A 187 21.10 -8.72 -25.35
N ASP A 188 20.10 -8.20 -24.63
CA ASP A 188 20.06 -6.84 -24.08
C ASP A 188 19.25 -6.74 -22.76
N PRO A 189 19.89 -6.86 -21.59
CA PRO A 189 19.19 -6.86 -20.30
C PRO A 189 18.53 -5.52 -19.93
N SER A 190 18.61 -4.49 -20.78
CA SER A 190 17.81 -3.27 -20.62
C SER A 190 16.38 -3.38 -21.15
N ARG A 191 16.01 -4.53 -21.74
CA ARG A 191 14.69 -4.79 -22.32
C ARG A 191 14.01 -5.98 -21.66
N VAL A 192 12.67 -5.95 -21.64
CA VAL A 192 11.81 -7.01 -21.11
C VAL A 192 10.78 -7.46 -22.15
N ARG A 193 10.32 -8.71 -22.08
CA ARG A 193 9.34 -9.24 -23.05
C ARG A 193 7.97 -8.60 -22.84
N GLY A 194 7.55 -7.80 -23.81
CA GLY A 194 6.19 -7.27 -23.91
C GLY A 194 5.31 -8.03 -24.91
N PRO A 195 4.05 -7.61 -25.09
CA PRO A 195 3.09 -8.26 -25.99
C PRO A 195 3.53 -8.32 -27.46
N ASN A 196 4.37 -7.36 -27.88
CA ASN A 196 4.83 -7.23 -29.27
C ASN A 196 6.32 -7.59 -29.46
N GLY A 197 6.92 -8.25 -28.47
CA GLY A 197 8.36 -8.55 -28.42
C GLY A 197 9.07 -7.79 -27.30
N PHE A 198 10.40 -7.79 -27.32
CA PHE A 198 11.18 -7.11 -26.29
C PHE A 198 11.03 -5.58 -26.36
N GLU A 199 10.75 -4.95 -25.23
CA GLU A 199 10.52 -3.52 -25.08
C GLU A 199 11.52 -2.92 -24.07
N PRO A 200 12.03 -1.70 -24.29
CA PRO A 200 13.00 -1.09 -23.39
C PRO A 200 12.40 -0.75 -22.04
N MET A 201 13.13 -1.06 -20.96
CA MET A 201 12.82 -0.54 -19.64
C MET A 201 13.12 0.96 -19.57
N ARG A 202 12.28 1.71 -18.86
CA ARG A 202 12.59 3.10 -18.54
C ARG A 202 13.59 3.13 -17.39
N THR A 203 14.69 3.83 -17.56
CA THR A 203 15.72 4.02 -16.52
C THR A 203 15.77 5.49 -16.07
N ARG A 204 16.09 5.72 -14.80
CA ARG A 204 16.34 7.07 -14.27
C ARG A 204 17.38 7.03 -13.15
N PRO A 205 18.53 7.72 -13.28
CA PRO A 205 19.46 7.87 -12.18
C PRO A 205 18.84 8.75 -11.08
N SER A 206 19.06 8.37 -9.82
CA SER A 206 18.66 9.14 -8.65
C SER A 206 19.84 9.28 -7.70
N ILE A 207 20.13 10.50 -7.27
CA ILE A 207 21.27 10.79 -6.39
C ILE A 207 20.77 10.88 -4.95
N ILE A 208 21.27 9.98 -4.11
CA ILE A 208 21.11 10.02 -2.65
C ILE A 208 22.27 10.80 -2.07
N ARG A 209 21.97 11.96 -1.49
CA ARG A 209 22.97 12.77 -0.77
C ARG A 209 23.05 12.28 0.67
N ILE A 210 24.25 11.91 1.10
CA ILE A 210 24.51 11.41 2.45
C ILE A 210 25.27 12.48 3.21
N LYS A 211 24.85 12.76 4.45
CA LYS A 211 25.51 13.77 5.28
C LYS A 211 26.96 13.35 5.55
N ASP A 212 27.90 14.27 5.33
CA ASP A 212 29.33 14.07 5.57
C ASP A 212 29.99 12.94 4.74
N GLU A 213 29.31 12.45 3.69
CA GLU A 213 29.78 11.38 2.83
C GLU A 213 29.58 11.69 1.33
N ALA A 214 30.22 10.91 0.46
CA ALA A 214 30.01 11.03 -0.97
C ALA A 214 28.58 10.63 -1.36
N PRO A 215 27.93 11.33 -2.30
CA PRO A 215 26.60 10.97 -2.75
C PRO A 215 26.63 9.62 -3.49
N VAL A 216 25.57 8.83 -3.31
CA VAL A 216 25.38 7.54 -4.00
C VAL A 216 24.35 7.72 -5.10
N THR A 217 24.69 7.34 -6.32
CA THR A 217 23.73 7.29 -7.43
C THR A 217 23.15 5.89 -7.52
N ILE A 218 21.83 5.78 -7.44
CA ILE A 218 21.09 4.55 -7.73
C ILE A 218 20.41 4.66 -9.10
N GLU A 219 20.27 3.54 -9.78
CA GLU A 219 19.45 3.46 -10.99
C GLU A 219 18.05 2.96 -10.63
N LEU A 220 17.03 3.73 -11.01
CA LEU A 220 15.64 3.32 -10.91
C LEU A 220 15.18 2.80 -12.26
N GLN A 221 14.50 1.66 -12.28
CA GLN A 221 14.05 0.99 -13.49
C GLN A 221 12.54 0.75 -13.44
N TRP A 222 11.87 0.85 -14.58
CA TRP A 222 10.43 0.57 -14.72
C TRP A 222 10.18 -0.23 -16.00
N THR A 223 9.32 -1.24 -15.89
CA THR A 223 8.66 -1.89 -17.03
C THR A 223 7.30 -1.22 -17.28
N ALA A 224 6.52 -1.75 -18.22
CA ALA A 224 5.13 -1.34 -18.40
C ALA A 224 4.25 -1.65 -17.18
N ASN A 225 4.60 -2.66 -16.38
CA ASN A 225 3.82 -3.12 -15.23
C ASN A 225 4.17 -2.39 -13.92
N GLY A 226 5.35 -1.75 -13.83
CA GLY A 226 5.72 -0.95 -12.66
C GLY A 226 7.22 -0.83 -12.43
N PRO A 227 7.65 -0.27 -11.27
CA PRO A 227 9.06 -0.26 -10.88
C PRO A 227 9.60 -1.68 -10.71
N VAL A 228 10.82 -1.89 -11.21
CA VAL A 228 11.57 -3.11 -10.95
C VAL A 228 12.08 -3.07 -9.51
N ILE A 229 11.81 -4.14 -8.76
CA ILE A 229 12.24 -4.27 -7.37
C ILE A 229 13.45 -5.21 -7.32
N PRO A 230 14.55 -4.82 -6.65
CA PRO A 230 15.73 -5.67 -6.54
C PRO A 230 15.42 -7.01 -5.88
N GLY A 231 15.99 -8.11 -6.40
CA GLY A 231 15.72 -9.47 -5.90
C GLY A 231 16.06 -9.69 -4.42
N HIS A 232 16.95 -8.89 -3.83
CA HIS A 232 17.28 -8.98 -2.41
C HIS A 232 16.21 -8.35 -1.49
N HIS A 233 15.26 -7.58 -2.03
CA HIS A 233 14.11 -7.08 -1.28
C HIS A 233 13.02 -8.16 -1.21
N TYR A 234 12.39 -8.27 -0.04
CA TYR A 234 11.23 -9.15 0.21
C TYR A 234 11.44 -10.64 -0.14
N GLY A 235 12.68 -11.09 -0.36
CA GLY A 235 12.97 -12.45 -0.82
C GLY A 235 12.63 -12.71 -2.29
N LEU A 236 12.47 -11.68 -3.12
CA LEU A 236 12.07 -11.79 -4.53
C LEU A 236 12.98 -12.70 -5.36
N ALA A 237 14.28 -12.75 -5.05
CA ALA A 237 15.23 -13.64 -5.72
C ALA A 237 14.88 -15.13 -5.54
N ALA A 238 14.17 -15.49 -4.47
CA ALA A 238 13.71 -16.87 -4.21
C ALA A 238 12.38 -17.21 -4.94
N VAL A 239 11.89 -16.32 -5.80
CA VAL A 239 10.75 -16.60 -6.68
C VAL A 239 11.01 -16.15 -8.11
N THR A 240 12.06 -15.37 -8.36
CA THR A 240 12.41 -14.86 -9.70
C THR A 240 13.45 -15.77 -10.36
N PRO A 241 13.13 -16.44 -11.48
CA PRO A 241 14.09 -17.30 -12.18
C PRO A 241 15.25 -16.51 -12.82
N PRO A 242 16.37 -17.18 -13.17
CA PRO A 242 17.40 -16.58 -14.00
C PRO A 242 16.85 -16.00 -15.31
N GLY A 243 17.43 -14.90 -15.78
CA GLY A 243 16.95 -14.20 -16.97
C GLY A 243 15.64 -13.43 -16.78
N HIS A 244 15.18 -13.25 -15.53
CA HIS A 244 13.97 -12.47 -15.22
C HIS A 244 14.24 -11.40 -14.16
N VAL A 245 13.33 -10.43 -14.08
CA VAL A 245 13.26 -9.41 -13.02
C VAL A 245 11.84 -9.30 -12.47
N ALA A 246 11.68 -8.88 -11.22
CA ALA A 246 10.37 -8.65 -10.62
C ALA A 246 9.98 -7.17 -10.71
N ALA A 247 8.84 -6.88 -11.34
CA ALA A 247 8.21 -5.56 -11.35
C ALA A 247 6.97 -5.54 -10.44
N LEU A 248 6.76 -4.44 -9.72
CA LEU A 248 5.63 -4.27 -8.81
C LEU A 248 4.54 -3.42 -9.44
N SER A 249 3.37 -4.00 -9.69
CA SER A 249 2.15 -3.24 -9.95
C SER A 249 1.48 -2.88 -8.62
N TRP A 250 1.04 -1.65 -8.49
CA TRP A 250 0.34 -1.19 -7.28
C TRP A 250 -0.59 -0.04 -7.61
N THR A 251 -1.83 -0.09 -7.12
CA THR A 251 -2.79 1.03 -7.15
C THR A 251 -2.18 2.34 -6.66
N LEU A 252 -1.28 2.32 -5.67
CA LEU A 252 -0.60 3.49 -5.13
C LEU A 252 0.25 4.25 -6.17
N PHE A 253 0.68 3.59 -7.26
CA PHE A 253 1.51 4.21 -8.30
C PHE A 253 0.73 4.98 -9.35
N THR A 254 -0.60 4.92 -9.36
CA THR A 254 -1.36 5.63 -10.38
C THR A 254 -1.15 7.15 -10.29
N GLY A 255 -0.87 7.76 -11.45
CA GLY A 255 -0.79 9.22 -11.59
C GLY A 255 -2.16 9.90 -11.54
N ALA A 256 -3.25 9.13 -11.64
CA ALA A 256 -4.63 9.61 -11.58
C ALA A 256 -5.27 9.42 -10.19
N ASP A 257 -4.45 9.42 -9.13
CA ASP A 257 -4.92 9.17 -7.77
C ASP A 257 -5.81 10.32 -7.25
N THR A 258 -7.09 10.02 -7.04
CA THR A 258 -8.09 10.94 -6.52
C THR A 258 -8.41 10.76 -5.03
N SER A 259 -7.66 9.94 -4.29
CA SER A 259 -7.88 9.65 -2.86
C SER A 259 -7.99 10.89 -1.99
N LEU A 260 -7.05 11.85 -2.08
CA LEU A 260 -7.15 13.07 -1.28
C LEU A 260 -8.39 13.89 -1.64
N SER A 261 -8.77 13.92 -2.93
CA SER A 261 -10.00 14.57 -3.37
C SER A 261 -11.24 13.87 -2.81
N ALA A 262 -11.26 12.54 -2.80
CA ALA A 262 -12.33 11.74 -2.19
C ALA A 262 -12.44 12.01 -0.67
N THR A 263 -11.31 12.07 0.06
CA THR A 263 -11.31 12.40 1.49
C THR A 263 -11.84 13.81 1.76
N LEU A 264 -11.45 14.80 0.94
CA LEU A 264 -11.97 16.17 1.06
C LEU A 264 -13.47 16.27 0.73
N LYS A 265 -13.98 15.45 -0.21
CA LYS A 265 -15.42 15.33 -0.48
C LYS A 265 -16.15 14.68 0.69
N LEU A 266 -15.60 13.60 1.26
CA LEU A 266 -16.17 12.89 2.41
C LEU A 266 -16.36 13.83 3.62
N MET A 267 -15.39 14.68 3.90
CA MET A 267 -15.48 15.71 4.95
C MET A 267 -16.66 16.68 4.76
N ARG A 268 -17.15 16.85 3.54
CA ARG A 268 -18.27 17.75 3.21
C ARG A 268 -19.61 17.00 3.09
N ALA A 269 -19.58 15.67 3.16
CA ALA A 269 -20.77 14.84 3.09
C ALA A 269 -21.66 15.03 4.33
N ARG A 270 -22.96 14.90 4.12
CA ARG A 270 -24.01 15.10 5.13
C ARG A 270 -24.87 13.86 5.37
N SER A 271 -24.58 12.77 4.67
CA SER A 271 -25.28 11.50 4.78
C SER A 271 -24.38 10.35 4.37
N VAL A 272 -24.75 9.13 4.75
CA VAL A 272 -24.10 7.90 4.32
C VAL A 272 -24.12 7.79 2.79
N SER A 273 -25.22 8.18 2.14
CA SER A 273 -25.31 8.16 0.67
C SER A 273 -24.31 9.10 -0.01
N GLU A 274 -24.16 10.32 0.50
CA GLU A 274 -23.14 11.26 0.02
C GLU A 274 -21.72 10.76 0.33
N GLY A 275 -21.52 10.12 1.48
CA GLY A 275 -20.25 9.50 1.85
C GLY A 275 -19.83 8.36 0.93
N ILE A 276 -20.78 7.50 0.52
CA ILE A 276 -20.56 6.46 -0.49
C ILE A 276 -20.13 7.11 -1.81
N ALA A 277 -20.89 8.09 -2.32
CA ALA A 277 -20.57 8.77 -3.56
C ALA A 277 -19.21 9.49 -3.53
N ALA A 278 -18.81 10.04 -2.37
CA ALA A 278 -17.47 10.60 -2.20
C ALA A 278 -16.37 9.54 -2.29
N GLY A 279 -16.61 8.38 -1.67
CA GLY A 279 -15.69 7.24 -1.61
C GLY A 279 -15.47 6.51 -2.94
N GLU A 280 -16.40 6.58 -3.89
CA GLU A 280 -16.27 5.92 -5.21
C GLU A 280 -15.02 6.35 -6.00
N SER A 281 -14.52 7.56 -5.75
CA SER A 281 -13.30 8.08 -6.38
C SER A 281 -12.04 7.86 -5.54
N TYR A 282 -12.10 7.12 -4.44
CA TYR A 282 -10.95 6.80 -3.62
C TYR A 282 -10.15 5.66 -4.24
N VAL A 283 -8.82 5.78 -4.29
CA VAL A 283 -7.96 4.81 -5.02
C VAL A 283 -7.05 4.02 -4.09
N ALA A 284 -6.24 4.71 -3.29
CA ALA A 284 -5.27 4.11 -2.37
C ALA A 284 -4.98 5.02 -1.15
N PRO A 285 -4.49 4.47 -0.03
CA PRO A 285 -4.32 3.04 0.26
C PRO A 285 -5.63 2.29 0.52
N ALA A 286 -5.67 0.97 0.35
CA ALA A 286 -6.88 0.19 0.57
C ALA A 286 -7.40 0.28 2.03
N LEU A 287 -8.57 0.92 2.20
CA LEU A 287 -9.22 1.15 3.49
C LEU A 287 -10.70 0.76 3.41
N ASN A 288 -11.23 0.23 4.51
CA ASN A 288 -12.67 0.17 4.71
C ASN A 288 -13.18 1.50 5.27
N LEU A 289 -14.35 1.92 4.82
CA LEU A 289 -15.05 3.10 5.28
C LEU A 289 -16.32 2.69 6.04
N VAL A 290 -16.43 3.09 7.30
CA VAL A 290 -17.60 2.85 8.16
C VAL A 290 -18.24 4.19 8.48
N MET A 291 -19.56 4.30 8.30
CA MET A 291 -20.27 5.57 8.37
C MET A 291 -21.60 5.48 9.12
N VAL A 292 -22.05 6.61 9.67
CA VAL A 292 -23.38 6.82 10.25
C VAL A 292 -23.88 8.23 9.95
N ASP A 293 -25.20 8.39 9.88
CA ASP A 293 -25.92 9.67 9.85
C ASP A 293 -27.17 9.63 10.75
#